data_AF-A0A924N8K6-F1
#
_entry.id   AF-A0A924N8K6-F1
#
_cell.length_a   1.000
_cell.length_b   1.000
_cell.length_c   1.000
_cell.angle_alpha   90.00
_cell.angle_beta   90.00
_cell.angle_gamma   90.00
#
_symmetry.space_group_name_H-M   'P 1'
#
loop_
_entity.id
_entity.type
_entity.pdbx_description
1 polymer ?
#
loop_
_entity_poly.entity_id
_entity_poly.type
_entity_poly.pdbx_seq_one_letter_code
_entity_poly.pdbx_strand_id
1 'polypeptide(L)'
;MAGAKLDGAGIQKMKTIDEAVIQLARLHAIVEQYALSLKQNKPTSLYGSQIKRALFPLVGLLKPQFGLIADQVAAMNLVTSRGGPDNTKVRTLREGVGSLRQQLEIAVVRIKDNHKVVQEVVEGARKPGE
;
A
#
# COMPACT_ATOMS: atom_id res chain seq x y z
N MET A 1 -5.06 22.52 -5.24
CA MET A 1 -4.44 22.75 -3.92
C MET A 1 -2.94 22.58 -4.07
N ALA A 2 -2.15 23.66 -3.96
CA ALA A 2 -0.71 23.54 -3.90
C ALA A 2 -0.34 22.81 -2.59
N GLY A 3 -0.01 21.53 -2.68
CA GLY A 3 0.33 20.71 -1.53
C GLY A 3 1.59 21.25 -0.85
N ALA A 4 1.62 21.19 0.48
CA ALA A 4 2.80 21.60 1.23
C ALA A 4 4.04 20.85 0.73
N LYS A 5 5.17 21.58 0.60
CA LYS A 5 6.43 21.01 0.12
C LYS A 5 6.93 19.99 1.15
N LEU A 6 7.20 18.77 0.70
CA LEU A 6 7.79 17.71 1.53
C LEU A 6 9.31 17.74 1.43
N ASP A 7 9.99 17.29 2.48
CA ASP A 7 11.43 17.02 2.44
C ASP A 7 11.76 15.81 1.52
N GLY A 8 13.05 15.57 1.26
CA GLY A 8 13.48 14.49 0.36
C GLY A 8 13.03 13.09 0.80
N ALA A 9 13.00 12.83 2.12
CA ALA A 9 12.56 11.55 2.67
C ALA A 9 11.05 11.37 2.52
N GLY A 10 10.27 12.43 2.73
CA GLY A 10 8.83 12.46 2.53
C GLY A 10 8.45 12.22 1.07
N ILE A 11 9.17 12.82 0.12
CA ILE A 11 8.97 12.58 -1.31
C ILE A 11 9.21 11.10 -1.65
N GLN A 12 10.30 10.51 -1.14
CA GLN A 12 10.61 9.10 -1.40
C GLN A 12 9.55 8.16 -0.82
N LYS A 13 9.08 8.43 0.40
CA LYS A 13 8.00 7.66 1.05
C LYS A 13 6.67 7.78 0.31
N MET A 14 6.33 8.99 -0.18
CA MET A 14 5.13 9.19 -1.00
C MET A 14 5.20 8.36 -2.28
N LYS A 15 6.34 8.37 -2.98
CA LYS A 15 6.53 7.55 -4.18
C LYS A 15 6.35 6.05 -3.91
N THR A 16 6.91 5.57 -2.81
CA THR A 16 6.73 4.17 -2.38
C THR A 16 5.26 3.82 -2.12
N ILE A 17 4.49 4.73 -1.50
CA ILE A 17 3.05 4.52 -1.31
C ILE A 17 2.30 4.52 -2.64
N ASP A 18 2.59 5.45 -3.53
CA ASP A 18 1.91 5.53 -4.84
C ASP A 18 2.10 4.22 -5.64
N GLU A 19 3.33 3.70 -5.66
CA GLU A 19 3.63 2.40 -6.25
C GLU A 19 2.91 1.25 -5.53
N ALA A 20 2.84 1.28 -4.20
CA ALA A 20 2.16 0.27 -3.40
C ALA A 20 0.64 0.26 -3.65
N VAL A 21 0.01 1.42 -3.81
CA VAL A 21 -1.43 1.55 -4.13
C VAL A 21 -1.74 0.92 -5.50
N ILE A 22 -0.88 1.15 -6.49
CA ILE A 22 -1.02 0.53 -7.82
C ILE A 22 -0.94 -1.00 -7.73
N GLN A 23 0.06 -1.51 -6.99
CA GLN A 23 0.20 -2.96 -6.79
C GLN A 23 -0.97 -3.56 -6.00
N LEU A 24 -1.48 -2.85 -4.99
CA LEU A 24 -2.65 -3.26 -4.22
C LEU A 24 -3.92 -3.31 -5.07
N ALA A 25 -4.09 -2.39 -6.02
CA ALA A 25 -5.20 -2.41 -6.97
C ALA A 25 -5.15 -3.66 -7.88
N ARG A 26 -3.95 -4.05 -8.32
CA ARG A 26 -3.75 -5.31 -9.07
C ARG A 26 -4.09 -6.53 -8.23
N LEU A 27 -3.61 -6.59 -6.99
CA LEU A 27 -3.95 -7.66 -6.05
C LEU A 27 -5.46 -7.77 -5.85
N HIS A 28 -6.13 -6.64 -5.63
CA HIS A 28 -7.57 -6.57 -5.48
C HIS A 28 -8.29 -7.18 -6.69
N ALA A 29 -7.91 -6.82 -7.91
CA ALA A 29 -8.51 -7.38 -9.12
C ALA A 29 -8.43 -8.92 -9.18
N ILE A 30 -7.28 -9.50 -8.80
CA ILE A 30 -7.09 -10.97 -8.78
C ILE A 30 -7.98 -11.62 -7.71
N VAL A 31 -8.07 -11.00 -6.52
CA VAL A 31 -8.92 -11.49 -5.42
C VAL A 31 -10.40 -11.46 -5.80
N GLU A 32 -10.85 -10.40 -6.49
CA GLU A 32 -12.23 -10.29 -6.96
C GLU A 32 -12.54 -11.31 -8.07
N GLN A 33 -11.60 -11.57 -8.98
CA GLN A 33 -11.73 -12.65 -9.96
C GLN A 33 -11.80 -14.04 -9.30
N TYR A 34 -11.00 -14.27 -8.26
CA TYR A 34 -11.07 -15.51 -7.48
C TYR A 34 -12.45 -15.68 -6.84
N ALA A 35 -12.96 -14.64 -6.17
CA ALA A 35 -14.28 -14.66 -5.56
C ALA A 35 -15.40 -14.95 -6.59
N LEU A 36 -15.32 -14.33 -7.77
CA LEU A 36 -16.29 -14.53 -8.84
C LEU A 36 -16.25 -15.98 -9.35
N SER A 37 -15.06 -16.52 -9.61
CA SER A 37 -14.89 -17.90 -10.08
C SER A 37 -15.40 -18.91 -9.05
N LEU A 38 -15.13 -18.67 -7.76
CA LEU A 38 -15.62 -19.50 -6.67
C LEU A 38 -17.15 -19.49 -6.61
N LYS A 39 -17.78 -18.31 -6.72
CA LYS A 39 -19.25 -18.17 -6.77
C LYS A 39 -19.86 -18.90 -7.97
N GLN A 40 -19.13 -18.98 -9.08
CA GLN A 40 -19.56 -19.65 -10.32
C GLN A 40 -19.22 -21.15 -10.35
N ASN A 41 -18.68 -21.73 -9.27
CA ASN A 41 -18.17 -23.11 -9.23
C ASN A 41 -17.15 -23.42 -10.34
N LYS A 42 -16.37 -22.42 -10.75
CA LYS A 42 -15.27 -22.58 -11.71
C LYS A 42 -13.98 -23.02 -11.00
N PRO A 43 -13.04 -23.66 -11.71
CA PRO A 43 -11.74 -24.00 -11.13
C PRO A 43 -10.99 -22.79 -10.58
N THR A 44 -10.51 -22.89 -9.34
CA THR A 44 -9.85 -21.80 -8.59
C THR A 44 -8.36 -22.04 -8.32
N SER A 45 -7.84 -23.21 -8.69
CA SER A 45 -6.49 -23.68 -8.33
C SER A 45 -5.36 -22.71 -8.73
N LEU A 46 -5.55 -21.92 -9.78
CA LEU A 46 -4.53 -20.99 -10.28
C LEU A 46 -4.41 -19.70 -9.47
N TYR A 47 -5.48 -19.27 -8.79
CA TYR A 47 -5.52 -17.95 -8.13
C TYR A 47 -4.50 -17.83 -6.99
N GLY A 48 -4.25 -18.92 -6.26
CA GLY A 48 -3.24 -18.93 -5.21
C GLY A 48 -1.86 -18.48 -5.73
N SER A 49 -1.40 -19.05 -6.85
CA SER A 49 -0.10 -18.68 -7.42
C SER A 49 -0.07 -17.24 -7.95
N GLN A 50 -1.17 -16.76 -8.54
CA GLN A 50 -1.29 -15.40 -9.05
C GLN A 50 -1.25 -14.37 -7.92
N ILE A 51 -1.95 -14.65 -6.81
CA ILE A 51 -1.95 -13.80 -5.62
C ILE A 51 -0.57 -13.73 -4.99
N LYS A 52 0.14 -14.86 -4.83
CA LYS A 52 1.53 -14.85 -4.31
C LYS A 52 2.47 -13.99 -5.16
N ARG A 53 2.36 -14.10 -6.49
CA ARG A 53 3.15 -13.29 -7.44
C ARG A 53 2.84 -11.79 -7.32
N ALA A 54 1.62 -11.41 -6.94
CA ALA A 54 1.26 -10.02 -6.70
C ALA A 54 1.72 -9.51 -5.33
N LEU A 55 1.72 -10.37 -4.30
CA LEU A 55 2.11 -10.01 -2.93
C LEU A 55 3.63 -9.87 -2.73
N PHE A 56 4.43 -10.71 -3.39
CA PHE A 56 5.89 -10.75 -3.13
C PHE A 56 6.61 -9.41 -3.44
N PRO A 57 6.37 -8.74 -4.58
CA PRO A 57 6.98 -7.43 -4.85
C PRO A 57 6.54 -6.36 -3.87
N LEU A 58 5.29 -6.44 -3.38
CA LEU A 58 4.73 -5.47 -2.44
C LEU A 58 5.42 -5.54 -1.07
N VAL A 59 5.82 -6.73 -0.61
CA VAL A 59 6.64 -6.89 0.61
C VAL A 59 7.99 -6.20 0.44
N GLY A 60 8.68 -6.45 -0.68
CA GLY A 60 9.99 -5.86 -0.95
C GLY A 60 9.95 -4.34 -1.05
N LEU A 61 8.90 -3.80 -1.69
CA LEU A 61 8.67 -2.37 -1.81
C LEU A 61 8.45 -1.69 -0.46
N LEU A 62 7.65 -2.31 0.42
CA LEU A 62 7.25 -1.70 1.69
C LEU A 62 8.26 -1.92 2.82
N LYS A 63 9.03 -3.03 2.82
CA LYS A 63 9.89 -3.39 3.96
C LYS A 63 10.89 -2.30 4.40
N PRO A 64 11.55 -1.55 3.49
CA PRO A 64 12.54 -0.56 3.90
C PRO A 64 11.97 0.64 4.67
N GLN A 65 10.70 1.01 4.43
CA GLN A 65 10.12 2.26 4.94
C GLN A 65 8.84 2.06 5.77
N PHE A 66 8.16 0.93 5.58
CA PHE A 66 6.83 0.61 6.13
C PHE A 66 6.80 -0.82 6.67
N GLY A 67 7.75 -1.15 7.56
CA GLY A 67 7.96 -2.52 8.06
C GLY A 67 6.69 -3.22 8.54
N LEU A 68 5.85 -2.55 9.34
CA LEU A 68 4.58 -3.13 9.84
C LEU A 68 3.59 -3.44 8.73
N ILE A 69 3.48 -2.57 7.72
CA ILE A 69 2.59 -2.80 6.56
C ILE A 69 3.15 -3.98 5.73
N ALA A 70 4.47 -4.04 5.55
CA ALA A 70 5.12 -5.15 4.85
C ALA A 70 4.89 -6.49 5.55
N ASP A 71 4.91 -6.52 6.89
CA ASP A 71 4.64 -7.73 7.67
C ASP A 71 3.18 -8.18 7.53
N GLN A 72 2.23 -7.25 7.40
CA GLN A 72 0.83 -7.58 7.07
C GLN A 72 0.68 -8.17 5.66
N VAL A 73 1.38 -7.61 4.66
CA VAL A 73 1.41 -8.19 3.30
C VAL A 73 1.99 -9.61 3.33
N ALA A 74 3.04 -9.84 4.12
CA ALA A 74 3.63 -11.16 4.31
C ALA A 74 2.64 -12.14 4.97
N ALA A 75 1.85 -11.69 5.95
CA ALA A 75 0.79 -12.49 6.55
C ALA A 75 -0.29 -12.92 5.53
N MET A 76 -0.68 -12.03 4.61
CA MET A 76 -1.60 -12.39 3.51
C MET A 76 -1.00 -13.44 2.56
N ASN A 77 0.31 -13.38 2.32
CA ASN A 77 1.01 -14.37 1.49
C ASN A 77 0.96 -15.77 2.12
N LEU A 78 1.03 -15.85 3.45
CA LEU A 78 0.87 -17.10 4.19
C LEU A 78 -0.55 -17.66 4.06
N VAL A 79 -1.59 -16.82 4.15
CA VAL A 79 -3.00 -17.24 3.95
C VAL A 79 -3.19 -17.90 2.58
N THR A 80 -2.57 -17.31 1.55
CA THR A 80 -2.61 -17.83 0.17
C THR A 80 -1.90 -19.18 0.03
N SER A 81 -0.93 -19.46 0.90
CA SER A 81 -0.10 -20.66 0.87
C SER A 81 -0.67 -21.81 1.69
N ARG A 82 -1.52 -21.53 2.68
CA ARG A 82 -2.07 -22.55 3.59
C ARG A 82 -3.22 -23.33 2.94
N GLY A 83 -3.36 -24.58 3.34
CA GLY A 83 -4.56 -25.37 3.05
C GLY A 83 -5.81 -24.76 3.69
N GLY A 84 -7.00 -25.16 3.24
CA GLY A 84 -8.27 -24.73 3.83
C GLY A 84 -9.30 -24.29 2.78
N PRO A 85 -10.55 -24.05 3.21
CA PRO A 85 -11.65 -23.72 2.32
C PRO A 85 -11.44 -22.42 1.55
N ASP A 86 -11.73 -22.45 0.25
CA ASP A 86 -11.58 -21.29 -0.64
C ASP A 86 -12.43 -20.08 -0.19
N ASN A 87 -13.63 -20.34 0.34
CA ASN A 87 -14.51 -19.29 0.87
C ASN A 87 -13.82 -18.49 2.00
N THR A 88 -13.16 -19.19 2.92
CA THR A 88 -12.43 -18.57 4.02
C THR A 88 -11.24 -17.76 3.50
N LYS A 89 -10.49 -18.32 2.54
CA LYS A 89 -9.34 -17.64 1.93
C LYS A 89 -9.74 -16.34 1.25
N VAL A 90 -10.75 -16.39 0.37
CA VAL A 90 -11.25 -15.22 -0.36
C VAL A 90 -11.71 -14.12 0.62
N ARG A 91 -12.43 -14.50 1.68
CA ARG A 91 -12.86 -13.55 2.71
C ARG A 91 -11.68 -12.87 3.38
N THR A 92 -10.72 -13.64 3.89
CA THR A 92 -9.52 -13.10 4.55
C THR A 92 -8.69 -12.24 3.61
N LEU A 93 -8.57 -12.62 2.33
CA LEU A 93 -7.87 -11.83 1.32
C LEU A 93 -8.55 -10.48 1.05
N ARG A 94 -9.88 -10.46 0.94
CA ARG A 94 -10.66 -9.21 0.77
C ARG A 94 -10.51 -8.29 1.97
N GLU A 95 -10.65 -8.82 3.18
CA GLU A 95 -10.46 -8.08 4.44
C GLU A 95 -9.02 -7.53 4.52
N GLY A 96 -8.02 -8.34 4.15
CA GLY A 96 -6.62 -7.93 4.08
C GLY A 96 -6.36 -6.81 3.08
N VAL A 97 -6.94 -6.87 1.88
CA VAL A 97 -6.85 -5.79 0.87
C VAL A 97 -7.46 -4.49 1.40
N GLY A 98 -8.63 -4.55 2.02
CA GLY A 98 -9.28 -3.39 2.62
C GLY A 98 -8.44 -2.76 3.73
N SER A 99 -7.91 -3.60 4.63
CA SER A 99 -7.05 -3.15 5.72
C SER A 99 -5.74 -2.51 5.21
N LEU A 100 -5.10 -3.11 4.21
CA LEU A 100 -3.89 -2.54 3.59
C LEU A 100 -4.15 -1.18 2.95
N ARG A 101 -5.28 -1.02 2.25
CA ARG A 101 -5.67 0.27 1.66
C ARG A 101 -5.76 1.35 2.73
N GLN A 102 -6.48 1.07 3.82
CA GLN A 102 -6.62 2.01 4.93
C GLN A 102 -5.27 2.35 5.56
N GLN A 103 -4.38 1.38 5.74
CA GLN A 103 -3.03 1.64 6.28
C GLN A 103 -2.18 2.51 5.37
N LEU A 104 -2.25 2.32 4.05
CA LEU A 104 -1.57 3.18 3.09
C LEU A 104 -2.12 4.60 3.14
N GLU A 105 -3.43 4.79 3.23
CA GLU A 105 -4.07 6.11 3.39
C GLU A 105 -3.63 6.80 4.68
N ILE A 106 -3.61 6.08 5.80
CA ILE A 106 -3.09 6.60 7.09
C ILE A 106 -1.61 6.99 6.96
N ALA A 107 -0.82 6.19 6.25
CA ALA A 107 0.59 6.47 6.03
C ALA A 107 0.80 7.75 5.21
N VAL A 108 -0.05 8.02 4.21
CA VAL A 108 -0.03 9.30 3.45
C VAL A 108 -0.21 10.49 4.40
N VAL A 109 -1.20 10.44 5.28
CA VAL A 109 -1.46 11.53 6.24
C VAL A 109 -0.24 11.74 7.14
N ARG A 110 0.28 10.66 7.73
CA ARG A 110 1.47 10.72 8.61
C ARG A 110 2.71 11.25 7.90
N ILE A 111 2.94 10.90 6.63
CA ILE A 111 4.08 11.43 5.87
C ILE A 111 3.92 12.92 5.67
N LYS A 112 2.72 13.37 5.28
CA LYS A 112 2.45 14.80 5.08
C LYS A 112 2.65 15.59 6.35
N ASP A 113 2.26 15.05 7.50
CA ASP A 113 2.42 15.73 8.79
C ASP A 113 3.89 15.76 9.23
N ASN A 114 4.60 14.64 9.10
CA ASN A 114 5.96 14.50 9.64
C ASN A 114 7.07 15.05 8.73
N HIS A 115 6.81 15.18 7.42
CA HIS A 115 7.82 15.60 6.43
C HIS A 115 7.50 16.94 5.77
N LYS A 116 6.56 17.71 6.33
CA LYS A 116 6.25 19.05 5.84
C LYS A 116 7.41 20.00 6.11
N VAL A 117 7.88 20.69 5.08
CA VAL A 117 8.82 21.79 5.23
C VAL A 117 8.06 23.03 5.71
N VAL A 118 8.31 23.45 6.95
CA VAL A 118 7.89 24.76 7.44
C VAL A 118 8.85 25.78 6.81
N GLN A 119 8.37 26.55 5.84
CA GLN A 119 9.12 27.73 5.40
C GLN A 119 8.99 28.77 6.51
N GLU A 120 10.05 28.97 7.30
CA GLU A 120 10.19 30.21 8.05
C GLU A 120 10.27 31.34 7.03
N VAL A 121 9.30 32.23 7.08
CA VAL A 121 9.34 33.47 6.30
C VAL A 121 10.55 34.22 6.83
N VAL A 122 11.64 34.29 6.05
CA VAL A 122 12.78 35.13 6.38
C VAL A 122 12.31 36.58 6.26
N GLU A 123 11.83 37.13 7.36
CA GLU A 123 11.50 38.53 7.54
C GLU A 123 12.81 39.32 7.60
N GLY A 124 13.43 39.53 6.44
CA GLY A 124 14.79 40.05 6.35
C GLY A 124 15.18 40.67 5.01
N ALA A 125 14.22 40.98 4.15
CA ALA A 125 14.50 41.84 2.99
C ALA A 125 14.68 43.29 3.47
N ARG A 126 15.89 43.61 3.96
CA ARG A 126 16.37 44.99 4.13
C ARG A 126 16.07 45.76 2.84
N LYS A 127 15.34 46.86 2.95
CA LYS A 127 15.20 47.84 1.88
C LYS A 127 16.61 48.34 1.50
N PRO A 128 17.00 48.37 0.22
CA PRO A 128 18.21 49.07 -0.20
C PRO A 128 17.90 50.57 -0.14
N GLY A 129 18.62 51.26 0.74
CA GLY A 129 18.47 52.69 0.98
C GLY A 129 19.63 53.23 1.79
N GLU A 130 20.85 53.02 1.29
CA GLU A 130 22.05 53.86 1.47
C GLU A 130 22.90 53.74 0.20
#